data_AF-A0A814MNI2-F1
#
_entry.id   AF-A0A814MNI2-F1
#
_cell.length_a   1.000
_cell.length_b   1.000
_cell.length_c   1.000
_cell.angle_alpha   90.00
_cell.angle_beta   90.00
_cell.angle_gamma   90.00
#
_symmetry.space_group_name_H-M   'P 1'
#
loop_
_entity.id
_entity.type
_entity.pdbx_description
1 polymer ?
#
loop_
_entity_poly.entity_id
_entity_poly.type
_entity_poly.pdbx_seq_one_letter_code
_entity_poly.pdbx_strand_id
1 'polypeptide(L)' 'ERRFSSWIGGSILASLGSFHQMWISKQEYDESGKFIIDRKCP' A
#
# COMPACT_ATOMS: atom_id res chain seq x y z
N GLU A 1 15.91 8.38 18.22
CA GLU A 1 15.63 7.07 17.62
C GLU A 1 14.28 6.96 16.88
N ARG A 2 13.18 7.55 17.38
CA ARG A 2 11.84 7.55 16.71
C ARG A 2 11.77 8.13 15.28
N ARG A 3 12.82 8.78 14.81
CA ARG A 3 12.85 9.50 13.52
C ARG A 3 12.67 8.56 12.31
N PHE A 4 13.05 7.29 12.46
CA PHE A 4 12.96 6.29 11.39
C PHE A 4 11.93 5.19 11.67
N SER A 5 11.25 5.21 12.82
CA SER A 5 10.33 4.15 13.21
C SER A 5 9.21 3.94 12.19
N SER A 6 8.69 5.01 11.59
CA SER A 6 7.69 4.93 10.51
C SER A 6 8.26 4.31 9.23
N TRP A 7 9.52 4.60 8.90
CA TRP A 7 10.19 4.07 7.70
C TRP A 7 10.49 2.57 7.86
N ILE A 8 10.93 2.17 9.07
CA ILE A 8 11.14 0.77 9.43
C ILE A 8 9.80 0.02 9.42
N GLY A 9 8.76 0.56 10.04
CA GLY A 9 7.41 -0.02 10.00
C GLY A 9 6.88 -0.18 8.57
N GLY A 10 7.11 0.82 7.71
CA GLY A 10 6.76 0.77 6.28
C GLY A 10 7.51 -0.33 5.52
N SER A 11 8.81 -0.49 5.74
CA SER A 11 9.60 -1.55 5.10
C SER A 11 9.17 -2.96 5.51
N ILE A 12 8.78 -3.14 6.78
CA ILE A 12 8.23 -4.40 7.29
C ILE A 12 6.88 -4.66 6.64
N LEU A 13 5.97 -3.68 6.64
CA LEU A 13 4.65 -3.80 6.00
C LEU A 13 4.75 -4.15 4.52
N ALA A 14 5.63 -3.49 3.76
CA ALA A 14 5.85 -3.77 2.34
C ALA A 14 6.38 -5.19 2.07
N SER A 15 7.05 -5.79 3.06
CA SER A 15 7.58 -7.16 2.96
C SER A 15 6.58 -8.24 3.38
N LEU A 16 5.42 -7.86 3.95
CA LEU A 16 4.40 -8.84 4.33
C LEU A 16 3.67 -9.36 3.08
N GLY A 17 3.42 -10.68 3.05
CA GLY A 17 2.64 -11.31 1.99
C GLY A 17 1.22 -10.74 1.85
N SER A 18 0.62 -10.29 2.96
CA SER A 18 -0.69 -9.63 2.97
C SER A 18 -0.70 -8.27 2.25
N PHE A 19 0.45 -7.59 2.18
CA PHE A 19 0.55 -6.29 1.52
C PHE A 19 0.47 -6.39 -0.01
N HIS A 20 0.76 -7.56 -0.58
CA HIS A 20 0.61 -7.81 -2.02
C HIS A 20 -0.84 -7.66 -2.50
N GLN A 21 -1.83 -7.94 -1.65
CA GLN A 21 -3.25 -7.80 -1.98
C GLN A 21 -3.68 -6.32 -2.08
N MET A 22 -2.93 -5.43 -1.43
CA MET A 22 -3.19 -3.99 -1.41
C MET A 22 -2.45 -3.23 -2.53
N TRP A 23 -1.65 -3.92 -3.34
CA TRP A 23 -0.96 -3.29 -4.46
C TRP A 23 -1.94 -2.80 -5.52
N ILE A 24 -1.77 -1.56 -5.96
CA ILE A 24 -2.56 -0.97 -7.02
C ILE A 24 -1.65 -0.83 -8.23
N SER A 25 -1.97 -1.54 -9.31
CA SER A 25 -1.26 -1.36 -10.58
C SER A 25 -1.68 -0.06 -11.26
N LYS A 26 -0.83 0.45 -12.16
CA LYS A 26 -1.15 1.65 -12.94
C LYS A 26 -2.44 1.49 -13.74
N GLN A 27 -2.65 0.32 -14.35
CA GLN A 27 -3.84 0.04 -15.14
C GLN A 27 -5.11 0.06 -14.27
N GLU A 28 -5.07 -0.59 -13.10
CA GLU A 28 -6.19 -0.56 -12.15
C GLU A 28 -6.53 0.85 -11.68
N TYR A 29 -5.52 1.69 -11.47
CA TYR A 29 -5.71 3.09 -11.11
C TYR A 29 -6.29 3.92 -12.26
N ASP A 30 -5.85 3.68 -13.50
CA ASP A 30 -6.37 4.40 -14.68
C ASP A 30 -7.83 4.00 -14.99
N GLU A 31 -8.22 2.75 -14.73
CA GLU A 31 -9.58 2.24 -14.96
C GLU A 31 -10.57 2.63 -13.85
N SER A 32 -10.18 2.47 -12.58
CA SER A 32 -11.07 2.70 -11.42
C SER A 32 -10.89 4.08 -10.79
N GLY A 33 -9.85 4.83 -11.18
CA GLY A 33 -9.49 6.11 -10.59
C GLY A 33 -9.18 5.98 -9.09
N LYS A 34 -9.47 7.05 -8.34
CA LYS A 34 -9.23 7.12 -6.89
C LYS A 34 -10.05 6.11 -6.07
N PHE A 35 -11.13 5.56 -6.63
CA PHE A 35 -12.02 4.63 -5.92
C PHE A 35 -11.35 3.30 -5.57
N ILE A 36 -10.32 2.90 -6.33
CA ILE A 36 -9.57 1.67 -6.03
C ILE A 36 -8.84 1.74 -4.70
N ILE A 37 -8.50 2.94 -4.22
CA ILE A 37 -7.80 3.14 -2.95
C ILE A 37 -8.73 2.75 -1.79
N ASP A 38 -9.98 3.21 -1.81
CA ASP A 38 -10.99 2.89 -0.79
C ASP A 38 -11.32 1.39 -0.74
N ARG A 39 -11.25 0.72 -1.90
CA ARG A 39 -11.46 -0.73 -1.99
C ARG A 39 -10.28 -1.57 -1.49
N LYS A 40 -9.04 -1.18 -1.80
CA LYS A 40 -7.84 -1.97 -1.50
C LYS A 40 -7.18 -1.60 -0.18
N CYS A 41 -7.44 -0.41 0.34
CA CYS A 41 -6.86 0.08 1.60
C CYS A 41 -7.96 0.72 2.47
N PRO A 42 -8.82 -0.11 3.12
CA PRO A 42 -9.83 0.37 4.07
C PRO A 42 -9.22 0.92 5.37
#